data_AF-A0A356W3H0-F1
#
_entry.id   AF-A0A356W3H0-F1
#
_cell.length_a   1.000
_cell.length_b   1.000
_cell.length_c   1.000
_cell.angle_alpha   90.00
_cell.angle_beta   90.00
_cell.angle_gamma   90.00
#
_symmetry.space_group_name_H-M   'P 1'
#
loop_
_entity.id
_entity.type
_entity.pdbx_description
1 polymer ?
#
loop_
_entity_poly.entity_id
_entity_poly.type
_entity_poly.pdbx_seq_one_letter_code
_entity_poly.pdbx_strand_id
1 'polypeptide(L)'
;VLDRMQTLAETIGAGPAETHLLVTTFNNLVAGPDDLSLEDETELTQQVETLMREDVLPAYAEFAEALETLKADAPEEPGIWRLPDGDAYYDTALAAYTDEGITPEALHAQGLLEVERLTDELMAALEAQELVEGTLADRLELLAQQEGQLYEDTPEGREALLARMRDHMRRAETIMADVMPAMPGTGVTIRAVPEFLEASAPSAYYSAAPANGSAPAQFEINLSNISDWPDFMLPTLVFHETIPGHHLESALTAESANLPLIRQMVWNVAYGEGWAVYGEILSQDMG
;
A
#
# COMPACT_ATOMS: atom_id res chain seq x y z
N VAL A 1 3.06 5.44 -19.40
CA VAL A 1 1.82 4.92 -18.77
C VAL A 1 1.26 3.76 -19.57
N LEU A 2 0.95 3.96 -20.85
CA LEU A 2 0.38 2.90 -21.70
C LEU A 2 1.28 1.66 -21.83
N ASP A 3 2.61 1.83 -21.95
CA ASP A 3 3.54 0.68 -21.94
C ASP A 3 3.36 -0.19 -20.70
N ARG A 4 3.32 0.43 -19.51
CA ARG A 4 3.14 -0.30 -18.24
C ARG A 4 1.78 -0.99 -18.18
N MET A 5 0.72 -0.33 -18.64
CA MET A 5 -0.62 -0.94 -18.69
C MET A 5 -0.66 -2.14 -19.64
N GLN A 6 -0.01 -2.04 -20.79
CA GLN A 6 0.07 -3.12 -21.77
C GLN A 6 0.86 -4.29 -21.20
N THR A 7 2.05 -4.04 -20.64
CA THR A 7 2.85 -5.09 -20.00
C THR A 7 2.07 -5.79 -18.89
N LEU A 8 1.30 -5.05 -18.08
CA LEU A 8 0.47 -5.65 -17.04
C LEU A 8 -0.67 -6.49 -17.64
N ALA A 9 -1.36 -5.99 -18.66
CA ALA A 9 -2.43 -6.73 -19.34
C ALA A 9 -1.91 -8.03 -19.98
N GLU A 10 -0.76 -7.97 -20.66
CA GLU A 10 -0.09 -9.13 -21.24
C GLU A 10 0.35 -10.13 -20.17
N THR A 11 0.88 -9.64 -19.04
CA THR A 11 1.36 -10.50 -17.94
C THR A 11 0.19 -11.22 -17.26
N ILE A 12 -0.91 -10.52 -16.98
CA ILE A 12 -2.10 -11.12 -16.38
C ILE A 12 -2.77 -12.08 -17.37
N GLY A 13 -2.84 -11.70 -18.65
CA GLY A 13 -3.39 -12.52 -19.72
C GLY A 13 -2.48 -13.66 -20.19
N ALA A 14 -1.32 -13.86 -19.58
CA ALA A 14 -0.37 -14.90 -19.98
C ALA A 14 -0.64 -16.25 -19.29
N GLY A 15 -0.17 -17.31 -19.93
CA GLY A 15 -0.13 -18.65 -19.36
C GLY A 15 -1.40 -19.48 -19.55
N PRO A 16 -1.40 -20.74 -19.08
CA PRO A 16 -2.55 -21.63 -19.13
C PRO A 16 -3.68 -21.13 -18.22
N ALA A 17 -4.91 -21.20 -18.70
CA ALA A 17 -6.11 -20.86 -17.93
C ALA A 17 -6.18 -21.62 -16.60
N GLU A 18 -5.77 -22.89 -16.60
CA GLU A 18 -5.82 -23.83 -15.48
C GLU A 18 -4.93 -23.40 -14.31
N THR A 19 -3.85 -22.68 -14.60
CA THR A 19 -2.89 -22.19 -13.60
C THR A 19 -3.05 -20.69 -13.31
N HIS A 20 -4.02 -20.04 -13.94
CA HIS A 20 -4.27 -18.62 -13.72
C HIS A 20 -4.73 -18.37 -12.27
N LEU A 21 -4.28 -17.28 -11.66
CA LEU A 21 -4.49 -16.98 -10.25
C LEU A 21 -5.98 -17.01 -9.84
N LEU A 22 -6.85 -16.47 -10.67
CA LEU A 22 -8.29 -16.49 -10.41
C LEU A 22 -8.86 -17.92 -10.40
N VAL A 23 -8.34 -18.82 -11.24
CA VAL A 23 -8.75 -20.23 -11.28
C VAL A 23 -8.21 -20.97 -10.06
N THR A 24 -6.93 -20.81 -9.72
CA THR A 24 -6.36 -21.46 -8.53
C THR A 24 -6.99 -20.97 -7.23
N THR A 25 -7.26 -19.67 -7.12
CA THR A 25 -7.98 -19.08 -5.98
C THR A 25 -9.40 -19.62 -5.88
N PHE A 26 -10.13 -19.67 -7.01
CA PHE A 26 -11.48 -20.22 -7.05
C PHE A 26 -11.50 -21.71 -6.65
N ASN A 27 -10.59 -22.52 -7.20
CA ASN A 27 -10.48 -23.93 -6.89
C ASN A 27 -10.18 -24.16 -5.39
N ASN A 28 -9.29 -23.35 -4.81
CA ASN A 28 -9.02 -23.39 -3.36
C ASN A 28 -10.26 -23.04 -2.52
N LEU A 29 -11.07 -22.08 -2.97
CA LEU A 29 -12.30 -21.69 -2.27
C LEU A 29 -13.39 -22.77 -2.37
N VAL A 30 -13.56 -23.37 -3.54
CA VAL A 30 -14.59 -24.41 -3.79
C VAL A 30 -14.22 -25.74 -3.12
N ALA A 31 -12.94 -26.11 -3.09
CA ALA A 31 -12.48 -27.30 -2.37
C ALA A 31 -12.80 -27.23 -0.87
N GLY A 32 -12.84 -26.02 -0.31
CA GLY A 32 -13.19 -25.79 1.09
C GLY A 32 -12.26 -26.51 2.08
N PRO A 33 -12.63 -26.56 3.37
CA PRO A 33 -12.00 -27.47 4.32
C PRO A 33 -12.41 -28.93 4.04
N ASP A 34 -11.57 -29.90 4.42
CA ASP A 34 -11.74 -31.34 4.13
C ASP A 34 -13.10 -31.93 4.55
N ASP A 35 -13.86 -31.28 5.43
CA ASP A 35 -15.16 -31.69 5.94
C ASP A 35 -16.37 -31.07 5.23
N LEU A 36 -16.14 -30.24 4.20
CA LEU A 36 -17.17 -29.58 3.40
C LEU A 36 -16.92 -29.80 1.90
N SER A 37 -17.52 -30.83 1.32
CA SER A 37 -17.52 -31.01 -0.15
C SER A 37 -18.74 -30.35 -0.78
N LEU A 38 -18.54 -29.50 -1.78
CA LEU A 38 -19.65 -28.98 -2.60
C LEU A 38 -20.08 -30.03 -3.62
N GLU A 39 -21.39 -30.29 -3.71
CA GLU A 39 -21.94 -31.28 -4.67
C GLU A 39 -21.55 -30.97 -6.12
N ASP A 40 -21.40 -29.68 -6.44
CA ASP A 40 -21.12 -29.18 -7.80
C ASP A 40 -19.65 -28.78 -8.02
N GLU A 41 -18.71 -29.12 -7.13
CA GLU A 41 -17.30 -28.70 -7.20
C GLU A 41 -16.68 -28.96 -8.59
N THR A 42 -16.83 -30.17 -9.11
CA THR A 42 -16.27 -30.54 -10.42
C THR A 42 -16.87 -29.74 -11.57
N GLU A 43 -18.16 -29.40 -11.49
CA GLU A 43 -18.82 -28.59 -12.51
C GLU A 43 -18.33 -27.14 -12.45
N LEU A 44 -18.26 -26.55 -11.26
CA LEU A 44 -17.82 -25.18 -11.05
C LEU A 44 -16.36 -24.96 -11.48
N THR A 45 -15.48 -25.91 -11.14
CA THR A 45 -14.06 -25.87 -11.54
C THR A 45 -13.89 -25.95 -13.08
N GLN A 46 -14.70 -26.76 -13.77
CA GLN A 46 -14.70 -26.80 -15.24
C GLN A 46 -15.25 -25.50 -15.86
N GLN A 47 -16.29 -24.93 -15.26
CA GLN A 47 -16.88 -23.67 -15.72
C GLN A 47 -15.87 -22.52 -15.59
N VAL A 48 -15.16 -22.39 -14.47
CA VAL A 48 -14.18 -21.30 -14.27
C VAL A 48 -13.01 -21.41 -15.25
N GLU A 49 -12.53 -22.63 -15.53
CA GLU A 49 -11.48 -22.85 -16.53
C GLU A 49 -11.94 -22.49 -17.95
N THR A 50 -13.19 -22.80 -18.28
CA THR A 50 -13.79 -22.47 -19.58
C THR A 50 -13.91 -20.95 -19.74
N LEU A 51 -14.49 -20.25 -18.76
CA LEU A 51 -14.60 -18.79 -18.76
C LEU A 51 -13.23 -18.11 -18.84
N MET A 52 -12.24 -18.63 -18.11
CA MET A 52 -10.89 -18.10 -18.15
C MET A 52 -10.31 -18.20 -19.57
N ARG A 53 -10.44 -19.37 -20.20
CA ARG A 53 -9.88 -19.64 -21.53
C ARG A 53 -10.61 -18.91 -22.65
N GLU A 54 -11.93 -18.86 -22.60
CA GLU A 54 -12.77 -18.41 -23.72
C GLU A 54 -13.14 -16.93 -23.65
N ASP A 55 -13.19 -16.34 -22.45
CA ASP A 55 -13.63 -14.96 -22.27
C ASP A 55 -12.53 -14.07 -21.66
N VAL A 56 -11.95 -14.47 -20.52
CA VAL A 56 -11.07 -13.59 -19.74
C VAL A 56 -9.70 -13.39 -20.41
N LEU A 57 -8.99 -14.46 -20.75
CA LEU A 57 -7.67 -14.34 -21.41
C LEU A 57 -7.78 -13.64 -22.78
N PRO A 58 -8.77 -13.94 -23.64
CA PRO A 58 -8.99 -13.19 -24.87
C PRO A 58 -9.28 -11.70 -24.64
N ALA A 59 -10.04 -11.35 -23.60
CA ALA A 59 -10.30 -9.94 -23.27
C ALA A 59 -9.03 -9.18 -22.85
N TYR A 60 -8.13 -9.82 -22.09
CA TYR A 60 -6.81 -9.23 -21.79
C TYR A 60 -5.96 -9.01 -23.04
N ALA A 61 -5.99 -9.95 -23.99
CA ALA A 61 -5.29 -9.82 -25.26
C ALA A 61 -5.85 -8.66 -26.11
N GLU A 62 -7.18 -8.55 -26.22
CA GLU A 62 -7.83 -7.43 -26.91
C GLU A 62 -7.49 -6.09 -26.25
N PHE A 63 -7.47 -6.04 -24.91
CA PHE A 63 -7.10 -4.84 -24.18
C PHE A 63 -5.63 -4.43 -24.42
N ALA A 64 -4.70 -5.40 -24.44
CA ALA A 64 -3.30 -5.14 -24.76
C ALA A 64 -3.11 -4.58 -26.18
N GLU A 65 -3.84 -5.12 -27.17
CA GLU A 65 -3.83 -4.62 -28.55
C GLU A 65 -4.39 -3.19 -28.66
N ALA A 66 -5.46 -2.89 -27.91
CA ALA A 66 -6.01 -1.53 -27.83
C ALA A 66 -4.99 -0.54 -27.24
N LEU A 67 -4.24 -0.93 -26.21
CA LEU A 67 -3.18 -0.11 -25.61
C LEU A 67 -2.02 0.13 -26.58
N GLU A 68 -1.60 -0.89 -27.34
CA GLU A 68 -0.58 -0.73 -28.40
C GLU A 68 -1.04 0.28 -29.46
N THR A 69 -2.31 0.22 -29.86
CA THR A 69 -2.88 1.20 -30.81
C THR A 69 -2.83 2.61 -30.24
N LEU A 70 -3.22 2.79 -28.98
CA LEU A 70 -3.21 4.10 -28.31
C LEU A 70 -1.79 4.67 -28.14
N LYS A 71 -0.77 3.82 -28.02
CA LYS A 71 0.63 4.25 -27.90
C LYS A 71 1.12 5.02 -29.13
N ALA A 72 0.61 4.70 -30.33
CA ALA A 72 1.02 5.36 -31.56
C ALA A 72 0.73 6.88 -31.55
N ASP A 73 -0.34 7.28 -30.88
CA ASP A 73 -0.76 8.69 -30.75
C ASP A 73 -0.43 9.29 -29.38
N ALA A 74 0.26 8.53 -28.52
CA ALA A 74 0.51 8.92 -27.14
C ALA A 74 1.59 10.01 -27.04
N PRO A 75 1.37 11.06 -26.25
CA PRO A 75 2.38 12.08 -26.00
C PRO A 75 3.61 11.52 -25.25
N GLU A 76 4.84 11.93 -25.61
CA GLU A 76 6.08 11.37 -25.02
C GLU A 76 6.47 11.93 -23.62
N GLU A 77 6.43 13.25 -23.43
CA GLU A 77 6.75 13.87 -22.13
C GLU A 77 5.74 13.56 -20.98
N PRO A 78 6.12 13.65 -19.71
CA PRO A 78 5.16 13.49 -18.62
C PRO A 78 4.34 14.78 -18.40
N GLY A 79 3.09 14.62 -17.94
CA GLY A 79 2.28 15.72 -17.42
C GLY A 79 0.87 15.81 -18.02
N ILE A 80 -0.12 16.01 -17.15
CA ILE A 80 -1.54 16.07 -17.55
C ILE A 80 -1.88 17.36 -18.29
N TRP A 81 -1.13 18.44 -18.04
CA TRP A 81 -1.25 19.76 -18.70
C TRP A 81 -1.19 19.69 -20.24
N ARG A 82 -0.65 18.60 -20.79
CA ARG A 82 -0.53 18.37 -22.24
C ARG A 82 -1.80 17.86 -22.89
N LEU A 83 -2.74 17.34 -22.10
CA LEU A 83 -4.03 16.89 -22.58
C LEU A 83 -4.98 18.08 -22.74
N PRO A 84 -6.05 17.94 -23.56
CA PRO A 84 -7.12 18.93 -23.61
C PRO A 84 -7.63 19.26 -22.20
N ASP A 85 -7.71 20.54 -21.88
CA ASP A 85 -8.11 21.06 -20.56
C ASP A 85 -7.25 20.55 -19.39
N GLY A 86 -5.99 20.18 -19.66
CA GLY A 86 -5.08 19.57 -18.69
C GLY A 86 -4.81 20.42 -17.44
N ASP A 87 -4.67 21.73 -17.58
CA ASP A 87 -4.49 22.64 -16.44
C ASP A 87 -5.73 22.67 -15.54
N ALA A 88 -6.93 22.78 -16.15
CA ALA A 88 -8.20 22.77 -15.41
C ALA A 88 -8.45 21.42 -14.72
N TYR A 89 -8.06 20.32 -15.37
CA TYR A 89 -8.07 18.99 -14.75
C TYR A 89 -7.13 18.94 -13.55
N TYR A 90 -5.89 19.44 -13.70
CA TYR A 90 -4.91 19.44 -12.63
C TYR A 90 -5.38 20.28 -11.43
N ASP A 91 -5.92 21.47 -11.66
CA ASP A 91 -6.46 22.32 -10.59
C ASP A 91 -7.60 21.64 -9.82
N THR A 92 -8.49 20.94 -10.55
CA THR A 92 -9.60 20.20 -9.92
C THR A 92 -9.10 19.01 -9.12
N ALA A 93 -8.14 18.24 -9.67
CA ALA A 93 -7.52 17.13 -8.97
C ALA A 93 -6.75 17.62 -7.74
N LEU A 94 -6.00 18.71 -7.86
CA LEU A 94 -5.28 19.33 -6.76
C LEU A 94 -6.22 19.67 -5.61
N ALA A 95 -7.34 20.36 -5.89
CA ALA A 95 -8.34 20.67 -4.88
C ALA A 95 -8.96 19.42 -4.23
N ALA A 96 -9.16 18.35 -5.00
CA ALA A 96 -9.71 17.09 -4.47
C ALA A 96 -8.74 16.31 -3.57
N TYR A 97 -7.43 16.45 -3.79
CA TYR A 97 -6.36 15.74 -3.06
C TYR A 97 -5.65 16.58 -2.01
N THR A 98 -5.98 17.87 -1.88
CA THR A 98 -5.35 18.77 -0.90
C THR A 98 -6.41 19.65 -0.21
N ASP A 99 -6.55 20.91 -0.64
CA ASP A 99 -7.54 21.86 -0.13
C ASP A 99 -8.03 22.77 -1.27
N GLU A 100 -9.22 23.34 -1.12
CA GLU A 100 -9.74 24.29 -2.10
C GLU A 100 -8.93 25.59 -2.11
N GLY A 101 -8.57 26.07 -3.30
CA GLY A 101 -7.91 27.37 -3.48
C GLY A 101 -6.39 27.35 -3.35
N ILE A 102 -5.77 26.19 -3.10
CA ILE A 102 -4.31 26.05 -3.24
C ILE A 102 -3.92 26.03 -4.73
N THR A 103 -2.91 26.82 -5.09
CA THR A 103 -2.36 26.83 -6.45
C THR A 103 -1.20 25.85 -6.57
N PRO A 104 -0.99 25.23 -7.75
CA PRO A 104 0.18 24.38 -8.03
C PRO A 104 1.51 24.99 -7.62
N GLU A 105 1.72 26.28 -7.93
CA GLU A 105 2.98 26.99 -7.67
C GLU A 105 3.23 27.17 -6.17
N ALA A 106 2.18 27.51 -5.41
CA ALA A 106 2.26 27.66 -3.96
C ALA A 106 2.57 26.32 -3.28
N LEU A 107 1.88 25.23 -3.67
CA LEU A 107 2.15 23.91 -3.11
C LEU A 107 3.56 23.42 -3.48
N HIS A 108 4.00 23.65 -4.72
CA HIS A 108 5.36 23.30 -5.14
C HIS A 108 6.42 24.06 -4.33
N ALA A 109 6.24 25.38 -4.15
CA ALA A 109 7.16 26.19 -3.35
C ALA A 109 7.20 25.72 -1.88
N GLN A 110 6.06 25.37 -1.29
CA GLN A 110 6.00 24.79 0.05
C GLN A 110 6.74 23.44 0.11
N GLY A 111 6.52 22.57 -0.87
CA GLY A 111 7.20 21.27 -0.94
C GLY A 111 8.72 21.40 -1.01
N LEU A 112 9.24 22.36 -1.77
CA LEU A 112 10.68 22.63 -1.84
C LEU A 112 11.27 23.04 -0.48
N LEU A 113 10.54 23.86 0.29
CA LEU A 113 10.96 24.25 1.64
C LEU A 113 10.97 23.07 2.60
N GLU A 114 9.98 22.18 2.54
CA GLU A 114 9.96 20.97 3.38
C GLU A 114 11.08 19.98 3.00
N VAL A 115 11.37 19.82 1.71
CA VAL A 115 12.51 19.00 1.25
C VAL A 115 13.83 19.52 1.82
N GLU A 116 14.06 20.83 1.74
CA GLU A 116 15.26 21.47 2.32
C GLU A 116 15.33 21.22 3.84
N ARG A 117 14.25 21.53 4.55
CA ARG A 117 14.17 21.39 6.01
C ARG A 117 14.41 19.94 6.48
N LEU A 118 13.74 18.97 5.86
CA LEU A 118 13.87 17.55 6.20
C LEU A 118 15.23 16.98 5.80
N THR A 119 15.82 17.46 4.71
CA THR A 119 17.19 17.09 4.30
C THR A 119 18.19 17.53 5.37
N ASP A 120 18.09 18.76 5.86
CA ASP A 120 18.96 19.28 6.91
C ASP A 120 18.80 18.50 8.23
N GLU A 121 17.56 18.16 8.60
CA GLU A 121 17.26 17.37 9.80
C GLU A 121 17.85 15.96 9.70
N LEU A 122 17.68 15.27 8.57
CA LEU A 122 18.26 13.96 8.31
C LEU A 122 19.78 13.99 8.32
N MET A 123 20.39 14.99 7.67
CA MET A 123 21.84 15.15 7.65
C MET A 123 22.39 15.34 9.07
N ALA A 124 21.77 16.17 9.89
CA ALA A 124 22.17 16.37 11.29
C ALA A 124 22.00 15.10 12.13
N ALA A 125 20.91 14.34 11.93
CA ALA A 125 20.69 13.08 12.63
C ALA A 125 21.75 12.02 12.25
N LEU A 126 22.11 11.92 10.97
CA LEU A 126 23.15 11.01 10.48
C LEU A 126 24.54 11.41 10.99
N GLU A 127 24.85 12.71 11.06
CA GLU A 127 26.10 13.19 11.64
C GLU A 127 26.22 12.83 13.12
N ALA A 128 25.12 12.85 13.88
CA ALA A 128 25.09 12.38 15.26
C ALA A 128 25.34 10.87 15.40
N GLN A 129 25.17 10.10 14.32
CA GLN A 129 25.54 8.68 14.22
C GLN A 129 26.93 8.46 13.58
N GLU A 130 27.75 9.52 13.48
CA GLU A 130 29.08 9.50 12.86
C GLU A 130 29.09 9.18 11.34
N LEU A 131 27.93 9.26 10.68
CA LEU A 131 27.77 9.09 9.23
C LEU A 131 27.90 10.43 8.51
N VAL A 132 29.14 10.88 8.30
CA VAL A 132 29.45 12.25 7.82
C VAL A 132 29.97 12.32 6.36
N GLU A 133 30.34 11.19 5.76
CA GLU A 133 30.93 11.16 4.41
C GLU A 133 29.86 10.93 3.34
N GLY A 134 30.03 11.54 2.16
CA GLY A 134 29.14 11.36 1.01
C GLY A 134 27.87 12.20 1.04
N THR A 135 26.99 11.93 0.07
CA THR A 135 25.65 12.51 -0.08
C THR A 135 24.69 11.93 0.96
N LEU A 136 23.50 12.54 1.12
CA LEU A 136 22.44 11.98 1.97
C LEU A 136 22.12 10.52 1.60
N ALA A 137 22.03 10.22 0.30
CA ALA A 137 21.78 8.86 -0.19
C ALA A 137 22.88 7.88 0.23
N ASP A 138 24.16 8.27 0.07
CA ASP A 138 25.30 7.44 0.49
C ASP A 138 25.25 7.15 2.00
N ARG A 139 24.91 8.16 2.82
CA ARG A 139 24.81 8.03 4.28
C ARG A 139 23.64 7.13 4.70
N LEU A 140 22.49 7.22 4.03
CA LEU A 140 21.34 6.35 4.28
C LEU A 140 21.62 4.90 3.87
N GLU A 141 22.34 4.69 2.76
CA GLU A 141 22.80 3.36 2.35
C GLU A 141 23.76 2.76 3.39
N LEU A 142 24.72 3.55 3.88
CA LEU A 142 25.61 3.12 4.97
C LEU A 142 24.84 2.78 6.25
N LEU A 143 23.83 3.59 6.62
CA LEU A 143 22.96 3.30 7.75
C LEU A 143 22.25 1.96 7.55
N ALA A 144 21.64 1.72 6.39
CA ALA A 144 20.94 0.48 6.07
C ALA A 144 21.85 -0.76 6.10
N GLN A 145 23.15 -0.60 5.91
CA GLN A 145 24.13 -1.70 5.95
C GLN A 145 24.71 -1.98 7.35
N GLN A 146 24.36 -1.18 8.37
CA GLN A 146 24.85 -1.41 9.74
C GLN A 146 24.33 -2.73 10.32
N GLU A 147 25.07 -3.29 11.28
CA GLU A 147 24.68 -4.52 11.98
C GLU A 147 23.30 -4.36 12.62
N GLY A 148 22.41 -5.32 12.38
CA GLY A 148 21.04 -5.32 12.91
C GLY A 148 20.01 -4.59 12.05
N GLN A 149 20.41 -3.97 10.93
CA GLN A 149 19.47 -3.30 10.03
C GLN A 149 18.86 -4.26 9.00
N LEU A 150 19.62 -5.24 8.51
CA LEU A 150 19.16 -6.17 7.49
C LEU A 150 18.67 -7.47 8.10
N TYR A 151 17.61 -8.01 7.49
CA TYR A 151 17.06 -9.33 7.77
C TYR A 151 17.55 -10.32 6.71
N GLU A 152 17.78 -11.58 7.10
CA GLU A 152 18.12 -12.63 6.14
C GLU A 152 16.94 -12.94 5.22
N ASP A 153 17.19 -13.17 3.91
CA ASP A 153 16.16 -13.62 2.97
C ASP A 153 15.88 -15.12 3.13
N THR A 154 15.31 -15.46 4.29
CA THR A 154 14.89 -16.80 4.69
C THR A 154 13.49 -16.70 5.33
N PRO A 155 12.72 -17.80 5.40
CA PRO A 155 11.44 -17.79 6.12
C PRO A 155 11.58 -17.27 7.56
N GLU A 156 12.67 -17.61 8.24
CA GLU A 156 12.98 -17.16 9.59
C GLU A 156 13.27 -15.65 9.64
N GLY A 157 14.03 -15.11 8.69
CA GLY A 157 14.31 -13.67 8.61
C GLY A 157 13.08 -12.84 8.26
N ARG A 158 12.23 -13.33 7.35
CA ARG A 158 10.92 -12.73 7.03
C ARG A 158 10.00 -12.70 8.26
N GLU A 159 9.91 -13.80 9.02
CA GLU A 159 9.13 -13.81 10.25
C GLU A 159 9.74 -12.92 11.34
N ALA A 160 11.07 -12.82 11.43
CA ALA A 160 11.73 -11.91 12.36
C ALA A 160 11.35 -10.44 12.09
N LEU A 161 11.32 -10.04 10.81
CA LEU A 161 10.86 -8.72 10.38
C LEU A 161 9.39 -8.50 10.76
N LEU A 162 8.51 -9.45 10.43
CA LEU A 162 7.09 -9.34 10.79
C LEU A 162 6.87 -9.28 12.31
N ALA A 163 7.64 -10.06 13.08
CA ALA A 163 7.60 -10.04 14.53
C ALA A 163 8.04 -8.68 15.10
N ARG A 164 9.06 -8.05 14.51
CA ARG A 164 9.50 -6.69 14.84
C ARG A 164 8.40 -5.68 14.60
N MET A 165 7.75 -5.73 13.45
CA MET A 165 6.62 -4.83 13.13
C MET A 165 5.46 -5.00 14.12
N ARG A 166 5.11 -6.25 14.47
CA ARG A 166 4.08 -6.54 15.47
C ARG A 166 4.46 -6.05 16.87
N ASP A 167 5.75 -5.98 17.21
CA ASP A 167 6.22 -5.38 18.46
C ASP A 167 6.02 -3.86 18.49
N HIS A 168 6.36 -3.16 17.40
CA HIS A 168 6.07 -1.74 17.25
C HIS A 168 4.57 -1.44 17.36
N MET A 169 3.73 -2.23 16.70
CA MET A 169 2.27 -2.09 16.77
C MET A 169 1.75 -2.26 18.20
N ARG A 170 2.17 -3.32 18.92
CA ARG A 170 1.76 -3.55 20.32
C ARG A 170 2.20 -2.42 21.26
N ARG A 171 3.39 -1.86 21.03
CA ARG A 171 3.86 -0.69 21.80
C ARG A 171 2.99 0.52 21.51
N ALA A 172 2.71 0.82 20.24
CA ALA A 172 1.82 1.93 19.87
C ALA A 172 0.41 1.76 20.44
N GLU A 173 -0.17 0.56 20.37
CA GLU A 173 -1.46 0.23 21.00
C GLU A 173 -1.47 0.52 22.50
N THR A 174 -0.40 0.14 23.20
CA THR A 174 -0.28 0.34 24.65
C THR A 174 -0.24 1.82 24.99
N ILE A 175 0.60 2.61 24.31
CA ILE A 175 0.73 4.05 24.59
C ILE A 175 -0.55 4.79 24.14
N MET A 176 -1.13 4.41 23.00
CA MET A 176 -2.36 5.03 22.49
C MET A 176 -3.56 4.78 23.41
N ALA A 177 -3.63 3.63 24.08
CA ALA A 177 -4.68 3.35 25.05
C ALA A 177 -4.67 4.30 26.27
N ASP A 178 -3.52 4.90 26.60
CA ASP A 178 -3.40 5.86 27.70
C ASP A 178 -3.82 7.29 27.32
N VAL A 179 -3.77 7.64 26.02
CA VAL A 179 -4.12 8.99 25.53
C VAL A 179 -5.50 9.06 24.90
N MET A 180 -6.01 7.96 24.37
CA MET A 180 -7.30 7.91 23.69
C MET A 180 -8.45 7.69 24.69
N PRO A 181 -9.60 8.35 24.49
CA PRO A 181 -10.78 8.09 25.31
C PRO A 181 -11.36 6.68 25.09
N ALA A 182 -11.16 6.13 23.88
CA ALA A 182 -11.50 4.76 23.52
C ALA A 182 -10.67 4.31 22.32
N MET A 183 -10.18 3.07 22.36
CA MET A 183 -9.59 2.39 21.21
C MET A 183 -10.68 1.70 20.38
N PRO A 184 -10.52 1.55 19.05
CA PRO A 184 -11.46 0.80 18.23
C PRO A 184 -11.53 -0.66 18.65
N GLY A 185 -12.71 -1.28 18.48
CA GLY A 185 -12.90 -2.72 18.73
C GLY A 185 -12.41 -3.59 17.57
N THR A 186 -12.37 -3.04 16.35
CA THR A 186 -11.84 -3.66 15.15
C THR A 186 -10.32 -3.76 15.26
N GLY A 187 -9.77 -4.97 15.14
CA GLY A 187 -8.32 -5.17 15.15
C GLY A 187 -7.67 -5.06 13.77
N VAL A 188 -6.33 -5.04 13.75
CA VAL A 188 -5.48 -5.11 12.54
C VAL A 188 -4.46 -6.24 12.66
N THR A 189 -4.14 -6.86 11.51
CA THR A 189 -3.10 -7.89 11.43
C THR A 189 -2.01 -7.49 10.45
N ILE A 190 -0.75 -7.73 10.82
CA ILE A 190 0.41 -7.52 9.94
C ILE A 190 0.82 -8.85 9.29
N ARG A 191 0.90 -8.88 7.96
CA ARG A 191 1.34 -10.03 7.18
C ARG A 191 2.17 -9.64 5.96
N ALA A 192 2.90 -10.60 5.40
CA ALA A 192 3.53 -10.42 4.10
C ALA A 192 2.47 -10.45 2.99
N VAL A 193 2.70 -9.68 1.92
CA VAL A 193 2.00 -9.86 0.66
C VAL A 193 2.23 -11.30 0.17
N PRO A 194 1.20 -12.01 -0.30
CA PRO A 194 1.39 -13.34 -0.89
C PRO A 194 2.38 -13.31 -2.06
N GLU A 195 3.27 -14.30 -2.15
CA GLU A 195 4.35 -14.36 -3.17
C GLU A 195 3.84 -14.11 -4.61
N PHE A 196 2.66 -14.63 -4.94
CA PHE A 196 2.07 -14.47 -6.27
C PHE A 196 1.60 -13.03 -6.59
N LEU A 197 1.44 -12.16 -5.58
CA LEU A 197 1.07 -10.75 -5.73
C LEU A 197 2.27 -9.82 -5.67
N GLU A 198 3.41 -10.24 -5.11
CA GLU A 198 4.55 -9.37 -4.79
C GLU A 198 5.03 -8.53 -5.98
N ALA A 199 5.03 -9.09 -7.20
CA ALA A 199 5.48 -8.37 -8.40
C ALA A 199 4.55 -7.20 -8.82
N SER A 200 3.31 -7.22 -8.38
CA SER A 200 2.27 -6.24 -8.76
C SER A 200 1.76 -5.39 -7.59
N ALA A 201 2.03 -5.83 -6.36
CA ALA A 201 1.63 -5.14 -5.15
C ALA A 201 2.52 -3.92 -4.87
N PRO A 202 1.97 -2.89 -4.20
CA PRO A 202 2.77 -1.84 -3.58
C PRO A 202 3.81 -2.41 -2.60
N SER A 203 4.76 -1.57 -2.18
CA SER A 203 5.74 -1.91 -1.14
C SER A 203 5.06 -2.27 0.18
N ALA A 204 4.02 -1.53 0.55
CA ALA A 204 3.16 -1.81 1.69
C ALA A 204 1.77 -1.20 1.44
N TYR A 205 0.74 -1.74 2.10
CA TYR A 205 -0.60 -1.13 2.10
C TYR A 205 -1.47 -1.60 3.26
N TYR A 206 -2.31 -0.69 3.75
CA TYR A 206 -3.43 -0.97 4.64
C TYR A 206 -4.72 -1.29 3.87
N SER A 207 -5.48 -2.25 4.39
CA SER A 207 -6.85 -2.60 3.96
C SER A 207 -7.78 -2.58 5.17
N ALA A 208 -8.83 -1.75 5.08
CA ALA A 208 -9.84 -1.67 6.12
C ALA A 208 -10.58 -3.01 6.33
N ALA A 209 -11.04 -3.24 7.56
CA ALA A 209 -11.85 -4.41 7.87
C ALA A 209 -13.15 -4.42 7.04
N PRO A 210 -13.61 -5.59 6.58
CA PRO A 210 -14.93 -5.72 5.97
C PRO A 210 -16.03 -5.20 6.89
N ALA A 211 -16.97 -4.42 6.35
CA ALA A 211 -18.07 -3.83 7.12
C ALA A 211 -18.99 -4.86 7.81
N ASN A 212 -18.97 -6.12 7.38
CA ASN A 212 -19.70 -7.23 8.00
C ASN A 212 -18.95 -7.88 9.19
N GLY A 213 -17.74 -7.41 9.51
CA GLY A 213 -16.92 -7.92 10.62
C GLY A 213 -16.34 -9.32 10.40
N SER A 214 -16.28 -9.82 9.15
CA SER A 214 -15.83 -11.19 8.88
C SER A 214 -14.32 -11.41 9.07
N ALA A 215 -13.54 -10.32 9.11
CA ALA A 215 -12.09 -10.35 9.27
C ALA A 215 -11.59 -9.04 9.90
N PRO A 216 -10.40 -9.04 10.56
CA PRO A 216 -9.75 -7.80 10.95
C PRO A 216 -9.26 -7.00 9.73
N ALA A 217 -8.87 -5.76 9.97
CA ALA A 217 -8.11 -4.99 8.99
C ALA A 217 -6.73 -5.62 8.74
N GLN A 218 -6.10 -5.31 7.62
CA GLN A 218 -4.84 -5.91 7.21
C GLN A 218 -3.83 -4.83 6.88
N PHE A 219 -2.63 -4.95 7.43
CA PHE A 219 -1.45 -4.24 6.96
C PHE A 219 -0.54 -5.28 6.29
N GLU A 220 -0.32 -5.10 4.99
CA GLU A 220 0.48 -6.00 4.16
C GLU A 220 1.77 -5.33 3.73
N ILE A 221 2.89 -6.03 3.93
CA ILE A 221 4.23 -5.59 3.52
C ILE A 221 4.80 -6.53 2.46
N ASN A 222 5.34 -5.96 1.39
CA ASN A 222 5.90 -6.71 0.28
C ASN A 222 7.36 -7.07 0.58
N LEU A 223 7.63 -8.37 0.67
CA LEU A 223 8.95 -8.90 1.05
C LEU A 223 9.67 -9.54 -0.14
N SER A 224 9.30 -9.20 -1.38
CA SER A 224 10.00 -9.69 -2.59
C SER A 224 11.49 -9.39 -2.55
N ASN A 225 11.87 -8.22 -2.02
CA ASN A 225 13.23 -7.90 -1.66
C ASN A 225 13.27 -7.44 -0.19
N ILE A 226 13.58 -8.35 0.72
CA ILE A 226 13.62 -8.06 2.16
C ILE A 226 14.65 -6.96 2.53
N SER A 227 15.67 -6.75 1.69
CA SER A 227 16.69 -5.71 1.92
C SER A 227 16.17 -4.29 1.67
N ASP A 228 14.99 -4.14 1.07
CA ASP A 228 14.33 -2.83 0.93
C ASP A 228 13.76 -2.33 2.28
N TRP A 229 13.80 -3.16 3.34
CA TRP A 229 13.24 -2.87 4.66
C TRP A 229 14.29 -2.94 5.78
N PRO A 230 15.23 -1.98 5.83
CA PRO A 230 16.12 -1.88 6.99
C PRO A 230 15.32 -1.60 8.27
N ASP A 231 15.76 -2.14 9.41
CA ASP A 231 15.04 -2.09 10.70
C ASP A 231 14.61 -0.68 11.09
N PHE A 232 15.44 0.34 10.83
CA PHE A 232 15.14 1.73 11.16
C PHE A 232 13.90 2.30 10.45
N MET A 233 13.47 1.73 9.32
CA MET A 233 12.29 2.16 8.57
C MET A 233 10.98 1.53 9.10
N LEU A 234 11.07 0.39 9.79
CA LEU A 234 9.89 -0.36 10.23
C LEU A 234 8.96 0.42 11.18
N PRO A 235 9.46 1.19 12.18
CA PRO A 235 8.58 1.89 13.10
C PRO A 235 7.65 2.88 12.40
N THR A 236 8.19 3.76 11.55
CA THR A 236 7.39 4.81 10.88
C THR A 236 6.32 4.19 9.99
N LEU A 237 6.68 3.14 9.24
CA LEU A 237 5.74 2.41 8.39
C LEU A 237 4.62 1.76 9.21
N VAL A 238 4.97 1.09 10.32
CA VAL A 238 3.98 0.48 11.22
C VAL A 238 3.04 1.53 11.78
N PHE A 239 3.55 2.68 12.22
CA PHE A 239 2.72 3.75 12.79
C PHE A 239 1.81 4.40 11.76
N HIS A 240 2.31 4.58 10.53
CA HIS A 240 1.56 5.09 9.39
C HIS A 240 0.38 4.17 9.04
N GLU A 241 0.64 2.88 8.88
CA GLU A 241 -0.36 1.91 8.37
C GLU A 241 -1.29 1.37 9.46
N THR A 242 -0.85 1.40 10.72
CA THR A 242 -1.62 0.85 11.84
C THR A 242 -2.04 1.93 12.84
N ILE A 243 -1.45 1.94 14.02
CA ILE A 243 -1.77 2.83 15.13
C ILE A 243 -0.52 3.68 15.39
N PRO A 244 -0.65 5.02 15.45
CA PRO A 244 -1.88 5.81 15.44
C PRO A 244 -2.43 6.20 14.05
N GLY A 245 -1.86 5.71 12.94
CA GLY A 245 -2.23 6.10 11.58
C GLY A 245 -3.53 5.49 11.02
N HIS A 246 -3.44 4.90 9.83
CA HIS A 246 -4.60 4.48 9.03
C HIS A 246 -5.58 3.57 9.77
N HIS A 247 -5.10 2.55 10.47
CA HIS A 247 -5.99 1.65 11.19
C HIS A 247 -6.81 2.38 12.25
N LEU A 248 -6.19 3.25 13.04
CA LEU A 248 -6.87 3.98 14.09
C LEU A 248 -7.94 4.91 13.50
N GLU A 249 -7.60 5.68 12.47
CA GLU A 249 -8.53 6.57 11.76
C GLU A 249 -9.71 5.78 11.18
N SER A 250 -9.41 4.79 10.34
CA SER A 250 -10.43 4.08 9.57
C SER A 250 -11.35 3.25 10.46
N ALA A 251 -10.82 2.60 11.51
CA ALA A 251 -11.63 1.84 12.43
C ALA A 251 -12.55 2.73 13.27
N LEU A 252 -12.07 3.89 13.76
CA LEU A 252 -12.92 4.85 14.48
C LEU A 252 -14.00 5.45 13.59
N THR A 253 -13.67 5.77 12.33
CA THR A 253 -14.64 6.26 11.35
C THR A 253 -15.73 5.22 11.08
N ALA A 254 -15.35 3.95 10.89
CA ALA A 254 -16.29 2.85 10.65
C ALA A 254 -17.20 2.54 11.86
N GLU A 255 -16.66 2.61 13.07
CA GLU A 255 -17.39 2.33 14.32
C GLU A 255 -18.25 3.52 14.80
N SER A 256 -18.11 4.69 14.19
CA SER A 256 -18.83 5.89 14.59
C SER A 256 -20.31 5.84 14.17
N ALA A 257 -21.15 5.38 15.09
CA ALA A 257 -22.60 5.21 14.91
C ALA A 257 -23.37 6.51 14.56
N ASN A 258 -22.76 7.68 14.76
CA ASN A 258 -23.40 8.98 14.50
C ASN A 258 -23.05 9.55 13.12
N LEU A 259 -22.18 8.92 12.34
CA LEU A 259 -21.85 9.37 11.00
C LEU A 259 -22.85 8.82 9.96
N PRO A 260 -23.32 9.65 9.01
CA PRO A 260 -24.03 9.14 7.84
C PRO A 260 -23.14 8.15 7.07
N LEU A 261 -23.75 7.11 6.48
CA LEU A 261 -23.03 6.05 5.77
C LEU A 261 -22.05 6.59 4.71
N ILE A 262 -22.42 7.64 3.98
CA ILE A 262 -21.52 8.26 2.99
C ILE A 262 -20.22 8.78 3.62
N ARG A 263 -20.26 9.27 4.87
CA ARG A 263 -19.07 9.73 5.60
C ARG A 263 -18.27 8.57 6.22
N GLN A 264 -18.87 7.39 6.35
CA GLN A 264 -18.16 6.17 6.75
C GLN A 264 -17.50 5.48 5.56
N MET A 265 -18.07 5.62 4.35
CA MET A 265 -17.62 4.90 3.16
C MET A 265 -16.76 5.72 2.18
N VAL A 266 -17.01 7.03 2.06
CA VAL A 266 -16.23 7.88 1.14
C VAL A 266 -15.00 8.38 1.86
N TRP A 267 -13.85 7.88 1.42
CA TRP A 267 -12.55 8.24 1.98
C TRP A 267 -12.00 9.50 1.32
N ASN A 268 -11.49 10.42 2.12
CA ASN A 268 -10.82 11.63 1.66
C ASN A 268 -9.31 11.44 1.80
N VAL A 269 -8.59 11.47 0.66
CA VAL A 269 -7.16 11.15 0.61
C VAL A 269 -6.33 12.15 1.42
N ALA A 270 -6.59 13.46 1.29
CA ALA A 270 -5.85 14.47 2.03
C ALA A 270 -5.96 14.28 3.55
N TYR A 271 -7.16 13.97 4.04
CA TYR A 271 -7.41 13.69 5.45
C TYR A 271 -6.75 12.39 5.90
N GLY A 272 -6.93 11.30 5.16
CA GLY A 272 -6.42 9.98 5.55
C GLY A 272 -4.89 9.90 5.53
N GLU A 273 -4.26 10.35 4.45
CA GLU A 273 -2.80 10.40 4.30
C GLU A 273 -2.19 11.44 5.25
N GLY A 274 -2.81 12.62 5.36
CA GLY A 274 -2.37 13.66 6.30
C GLY A 274 -2.45 13.20 7.75
N TRP A 275 -3.48 12.42 8.11
CA TRP A 275 -3.59 11.79 9.43
C TRP A 275 -2.48 10.75 9.66
N ALA A 276 -2.21 9.89 8.69
CA ALA A 276 -1.18 8.86 8.84
C ALA A 276 0.22 9.47 9.02
N VAL A 277 0.57 10.49 8.21
CA VAL A 277 1.82 11.26 8.36
C VAL A 277 1.87 12.01 9.69
N TYR A 278 0.74 12.60 10.13
CA TYR A 278 0.65 13.16 11.48
C TYR A 278 0.88 12.09 12.56
N GLY A 279 0.37 10.88 12.37
CA GLY A 279 0.55 9.74 13.26
C GLY A 279 2.01 9.29 13.38
N GLU A 280 2.79 9.38 12.32
CA GLU A 280 4.24 9.16 12.33
C GLU A 280 4.93 10.16 13.27
N ILE A 281 4.62 11.45 13.12
CA ILE A 281 5.18 12.54 13.93
C ILE A 281 4.73 12.42 15.40
N LEU A 282 3.44 12.14 15.62
CA LEU A 282 2.88 11.97 16.97
C LEU A 282 3.59 10.83 17.71
N SER A 283 3.92 9.74 17.02
CA SER A 283 4.62 8.61 17.61
C SER A 283 6.01 9.00 18.13
N GLN A 284 6.70 9.92 17.46
CA GLN A 284 7.98 10.45 17.94
C GLN A 284 7.82 11.25 19.25
N ASP A 285 6.78 12.07 19.35
CA ASP A 285 6.49 12.88 20.55
C ASP A 285 6.05 12.03 21.75
N MET A 286 5.46 10.85 21.49
CA MET A 286 4.96 9.92 22.49
C MET A 286 6.04 8.98 23.07
N GLY A 287 7.23 8.96 22.45
CA GLY A 287 8.43 8.27 22.90
C GLY A 287 8.38 6.75 22.77
#